data_AF-A0A554L5P2-F1
#
_entry.id   AF-A0A554L5P2-F1
#
_cell.length_a   1.000
_cell.length_b   1.000
_cell.length_c   1.000
_cell.angle_alpha   90.00
_cell.angle_beta   90.00
_cell.angle_gamma   90.00
#
_symmetry.space_group_name_H-M   'P 1'
#
loop_
_entity.id
_entity.type
_entity.pdbx_description
1 polymer ?
#
loop_
_entity_poly.entity_id
_entity_poly.type
_entity_poly.pdbx_seq_one_letter_code
_entity_poly.pdbx_strand_id
1 'polypeptide(L)'
;MLKLLSLFFFACSAFLIWQRNVPLPPAPVPTSLSQPVSLSLPELGISLPVLTEPLTPKGVTYEPHGNNLVFYGHNWPNILKPFQKARVGQTIIIGYADGSSKHFEIKTLSVVSGTDISVLQPTTYNQQLILYTCTGFLDRDRLVATATPI
;
A
#
# COMPACT_ATOMS: atom_id res chain seq x y z
N MET A 1 -39.08 -8.50 16.19
CA MET A 1 -38.10 -7.39 16.10
C MET A 1 -36.65 -7.88 16.17
N LEU A 2 -36.25 -8.66 17.20
CA LEU A 2 -34.86 -9.12 17.38
C LEU A 2 -34.30 -9.95 16.19
N LYS A 3 -35.08 -10.87 15.61
CA LYS A 3 -34.64 -11.69 14.46
C LYS A 3 -34.33 -10.88 13.19
N LEU A 4 -35.11 -9.83 12.93
CA LEU A 4 -34.92 -8.96 11.77
C LEU A 4 -33.64 -8.13 11.92
N LEU A 5 -33.41 -7.64 13.15
CA LEU A 5 -32.21 -6.90 13.51
C LEU A 5 -30.94 -7.77 13.40
N SER A 6 -30.98 -9.02 13.88
CA SER A 6 -29.87 -9.96 13.74
C SER A 6 -29.54 -10.27 12.28
N LEU A 7 -30.55 -10.47 11.43
CA LEU A 7 -30.35 -10.73 10.00
C LEU A 7 -29.70 -9.54 9.29
N PHE A 8 -30.13 -8.32 9.63
CA PHE A 8 -29.53 -7.10 9.11
C PHE A 8 -28.04 -7.01 9.45
N PHE A 9 -27.66 -7.23 10.71
CA PHE A 9 -26.25 -7.20 11.12
C PHE A 9 -25.42 -8.31 10.46
N PHE A 10 -25.98 -9.49 10.24
CA PHE A 10 -25.29 -10.57 9.54
C PHE A 10 -25.06 -10.22 8.07
N ALA A 11 -26.06 -9.66 7.39
CA ALA A 11 -25.94 -9.21 6.01
C ALA A 11 -24.89 -8.08 5.87
N CYS A 12 -24.91 -7.09 6.76
CA CYS A 12 -23.89 -6.05 6.80
C CYS A 12 -22.48 -6.62 7.03
N SER A 13 -22.34 -7.56 7.96
CA SER A 13 -21.04 -8.20 8.24
C SER A 13 -20.52 -8.98 7.02
N ALA A 14 -21.38 -9.75 6.36
CA ALA A 14 -21.05 -10.47 5.14
C ALA A 14 -20.63 -9.51 4.01
N PHE A 15 -21.36 -8.40 3.84
CA PHE A 15 -21.03 -7.37 2.85
C PHE A 15 -19.66 -6.75 3.10
N LEU A 16 -19.33 -6.39 4.35
CA LEU A 16 -18.02 -5.83 4.71
C LEU A 16 -16.88 -6.81 4.50
N ILE A 17 -17.08 -8.11 4.79
CA ILE A 17 -16.09 -9.15 4.52
C ILE A 17 -15.88 -9.31 3.01
N TRP A 18 -16.97 -9.32 2.24
CA TRP A 18 -16.91 -9.40 0.79
C TRP A 18 -16.09 -8.24 0.21
N GLN A 19 -16.35 -6.99 0.62
CA GLN A 19 -15.59 -5.81 0.16
C GLN A 19 -14.07 -5.93 0.32
N ARG A 20 -13.58 -6.63 1.36
CA ARG A 20 -12.14 -6.83 1.61
C ARG A 20 -11.49 -7.90 0.73
N ASN A 21 -12.28 -8.67 -0.01
CA ASN A 21 -11.81 -9.80 -0.83
C ASN A 21 -12.18 -9.66 -2.31
N VAL A 22 -12.99 -8.66 -2.68
CA VAL A 22 -13.34 -8.39 -4.07
C VAL A 22 -12.10 -7.96 -4.86
N PRO A 23 -11.96 -8.38 -6.13
CA PRO A 23 -10.86 -7.93 -6.99
C PRO A 23 -10.79 -6.41 -7.08
N LEU A 24 -9.57 -5.88 -7.17
CA LEU A 24 -9.37 -4.45 -7.31
C LEU A 24 -9.89 -3.97 -8.67
N PRO A 25 -10.41 -2.73 -8.75
CA PRO A 25 -10.73 -2.13 -10.03
C PRO A 25 -9.45 -1.97 -10.88
N PRO A 26 -9.60 -1.78 -12.21
CA PRO A 26 -8.46 -1.45 -13.06
C PRO A 26 -7.79 -0.17 -12.59
N ALA A 27 -6.50 -0.03 -12.92
CA ALA A 27 -5.74 1.18 -12.63
C ALA A 27 -6.42 2.41 -13.28
N PRO A 28 -6.42 3.57 -12.60
CA PRO A 28 -7.01 4.79 -13.13
C PRO A 28 -6.22 5.25 -14.36
N VAL A 29 -6.89 6.01 -15.22
CA VAL A 29 -6.22 6.66 -16.36
C VAL A 29 -5.24 7.69 -15.81
N PRO A 30 -3.94 7.60 -16.16
CA PRO A 30 -2.95 8.53 -15.65
C PRO A 30 -3.18 9.95 -16.13
N THR A 31 -2.95 10.92 -15.24
CA THR A 31 -3.06 12.36 -15.56
C THR A 31 -1.72 12.94 -16.03
N SER A 32 -0.61 12.25 -15.77
CA SER A 32 0.75 12.63 -16.20
C SER A 32 1.61 11.40 -16.47
N LEU A 33 2.48 11.49 -17.48
CA LEU A 33 3.42 10.43 -17.87
C LEU A 33 4.42 10.07 -16.76
N SER A 34 4.78 11.06 -15.93
CA SER A 34 5.71 10.90 -14.82
C SER A 34 5.07 10.34 -13.53
N GLN A 35 3.76 10.12 -13.54
CA GLN A 35 3.04 9.67 -12.36
C GLN A 35 3.12 8.13 -12.23
N PRO A 36 3.39 7.61 -11.02
CA PRO A 36 3.26 6.18 -10.75
C PRO A 36 1.83 5.71 -11.00
N VAL A 37 1.67 4.59 -11.71
CA VAL A 37 0.37 3.97 -12.02
C VAL A 37 0.23 2.57 -11.43
N SER A 38 1.35 1.91 -11.14
CA SER A 38 1.36 0.58 -10.53
C SER A 38 2.51 0.40 -9.55
N LEU A 39 2.28 -0.46 -8.56
CA LEU A 39 3.28 -0.92 -7.62
C LEU A 39 3.22 -2.44 -7.56
N SER A 40 4.36 -3.11 -7.68
CA SER A 40 4.43 -4.57 -7.56
C SER A 40 5.59 -5.04 -6.68
N LEU A 41 5.33 -6.13 -5.96
CA LEU A 41 6.33 -6.92 -5.22
C LEU A 41 6.18 -8.37 -5.71
N PRO A 42 6.89 -8.75 -6.79
CA PRO A 42 6.71 -10.05 -7.45
C PRO A 42 6.85 -11.24 -6.51
N GLU A 43 7.80 -11.19 -5.58
CA GLU A 43 8.11 -12.24 -4.61
C GLU A 43 6.97 -12.49 -3.63
N LEU A 44 6.05 -11.53 -3.48
CA LEU A 44 4.86 -11.63 -2.63
C LEU A 44 3.57 -11.80 -3.44
N GLY A 45 3.65 -11.83 -4.78
CA GLY A 45 2.48 -11.85 -5.66
C GLY A 45 1.62 -10.58 -5.58
N ILE A 46 2.22 -9.45 -5.15
CA ILE A 46 1.52 -8.17 -5.02
C ILE A 46 1.65 -7.42 -6.34
N SER A 47 0.51 -7.00 -6.91
CA SER A 47 0.44 -6.08 -8.04
C SER A 47 -0.79 -5.19 -7.86
N LEU A 48 -0.57 -3.92 -7.56
CA LEU A 48 -1.61 -2.99 -7.13
C LEU A 48 -1.62 -1.73 -8.00
N PRO A 49 -2.80 -1.17 -8.31
CA PRO A 49 -2.89 0.14 -8.94
C PRO A 49 -2.48 1.22 -7.94
N VAL A 50 -1.80 2.24 -8.45
CA VAL A 50 -1.50 3.46 -7.70
C VAL A 50 -2.59 4.48 -7.95
N LEU A 51 -3.15 5.02 -6.86
CA LEU A 51 -4.29 5.91 -6.84
C LEU A 51 -3.89 7.26 -6.22
N THR A 52 -4.53 8.34 -6.65
CA THR A 52 -4.37 9.67 -6.06
C THR A 52 -5.32 9.91 -4.89
N GLU A 53 -6.37 9.09 -4.78
CA GLU A 53 -7.33 9.18 -3.68
C GLU A 53 -6.69 8.67 -2.38
N PRO A 54 -6.72 9.47 -1.30
CA PRO A 54 -6.22 9.03 -0.01
C PRO A 54 -7.12 7.93 0.58
N LEU A 55 -6.50 6.98 1.28
CA LEU A 55 -7.17 5.96 2.10
C LEU A 55 -8.23 5.14 1.34
N THR A 56 -7.86 4.71 0.14
CA THR A 56 -8.77 4.01 -0.77
C THR A 56 -8.70 2.48 -0.61
N PRO A 57 -9.85 1.78 -0.57
CA PRO A 57 -9.92 0.32 -0.49
C PRO A 57 -9.57 -0.39 -1.82
N LYS A 58 -9.03 0.33 -2.80
CA LYS A 58 -8.92 -0.09 -4.20
C LYS A 58 -7.49 -0.22 -4.71
N GLY A 59 -6.48 0.07 -3.90
CA GLY A 59 -5.08 0.04 -4.32
C GLY A 59 -4.15 0.63 -3.29
N VAL A 60 -3.05 1.22 -3.77
CA VAL A 60 -2.13 2.01 -2.95
C VAL A 60 -2.26 3.48 -3.32
N THR A 61 -2.18 4.36 -2.34
CA THR A 61 -2.07 5.81 -2.54
C THR A 61 -0.59 6.18 -2.69
N TYR A 62 -0.28 7.09 -3.61
CA TYR A 62 1.05 7.68 -3.76
C TYR A 62 1.05 9.14 -3.31
N GLU A 63 2.03 9.50 -2.48
CA GLU A 63 2.27 10.87 -2.04
C GLU A 63 3.78 11.16 -2.11
N PRO A 64 4.24 12.16 -2.88
CA PRO A 64 5.64 12.56 -2.85
C PRO A 64 5.96 13.35 -1.57
N HIS A 65 7.02 12.98 -0.86
CA HIS A 65 7.51 13.71 0.32
C HIS A 65 8.95 14.16 0.08
N GLY A 66 9.12 15.36 -0.48
CA GLY A 66 10.43 15.85 -0.93
C GLY A 66 11.01 14.93 -2.01
N ASN A 67 12.18 14.34 -1.72
CA ASN A 67 12.82 13.35 -2.61
C ASN A 67 12.30 11.92 -2.40
N ASN A 68 11.44 11.68 -1.41
CA ASN A 68 10.95 10.35 -1.11
C ASN A 68 9.65 10.05 -1.89
N LEU A 69 9.55 8.82 -2.39
CA LEU A 69 8.30 8.28 -2.91
C LEU A 69 7.58 7.53 -1.79
N VAL A 70 6.44 8.04 -1.33
CA VAL A 70 5.69 7.42 -0.24
C VAL A 70 4.47 6.72 -0.80
N PHE A 71 4.32 5.44 -0.47
CA PHE A 71 3.20 4.61 -0.84
C PHE A 71 2.52 4.03 0.39
N TYR A 72 1.20 4.11 0.43
CA TYR A 72 0.38 3.58 1.50
C TYR A 72 -0.77 2.74 0.96
N GLY A 73 -1.08 1.63 1.63
CA GLY A 73 -2.26 0.83 1.31
C GLY A 73 -2.82 0.11 2.53
N HIS A 74 -4.09 -0.30 2.45
CA HIS A 74 -4.73 -1.06 3.53
C HIS A 74 -4.13 -2.46 3.70
N ASN A 75 -4.12 -2.95 4.95
CA ASN A 75 -3.69 -4.30 5.33
C ASN A 75 -4.78 -5.34 5.03
N TRP A 76 -5.32 -5.33 3.81
CA TRP A 76 -6.37 -6.24 3.37
C TRP A 76 -5.79 -7.37 2.53
N PRO A 77 -6.44 -8.56 2.52
CA PRO A 77 -5.96 -9.73 1.78
C PRO A 77 -5.59 -9.46 0.32
N ASN A 78 -6.35 -8.60 -0.35
CA ASN A 78 -6.20 -8.22 -1.76
C ASN A 78 -5.34 -6.96 -1.99
N ILE A 79 -4.80 -6.34 -0.93
CA ILE A 79 -3.98 -5.12 -1.00
C ILE A 79 -2.60 -5.43 -0.39
N LEU A 80 -2.29 -4.93 0.81
CA LEU A 80 -0.97 -5.06 1.42
C LEU A 80 -0.92 -6.07 2.57
N LYS A 81 -1.94 -6.91 2.80
CA LYS A 81 -1.79 -7.99 3.80
C LYS A 81 -0.64 -8.97 3.52
N PRO A 82 -0.36 -9.35 2.26
CA PRO A 82 0.81 -10.18 1.97
C PRO A 82 2.14 -9.49 2.30
N PHE A 83 2.17 -8.15 2.35
CA PHE A 83 3.36 -7.35 2.68
C PHE A 83 3.90 -7.63 4.09
N GLN A 84 3.08 -8.18 4.99
CA GLN A 84 3.54 -8.65 6.30
C GLN A 84 4.62 -9.75 6.22
N LYS A 85 4.78 -10.38 5.05
CA LYS A 85 5.82 -11.39 4.78
C LYS A 85 7.04 -10.83 4.06
N ALA A 86 7.10 -9.52 3.86
CA ALA A 86 8.21 -8.86 3.18
C ALA A 86 9.54 -9.10 3.89
N ARG A 87 10.63 -9.07 3.13
CA ARG A 87 12.00 -9.27 3.62
C ARG A 87 12.94 -8.25 2.98
N VAL A 88 13.99 -7.89 3.71
CA VAL A 88 15.12 -7.12 3.17
C VAL A 88 15.71 -7.87 1.98
N GLY A 89 16.07 -7.13 0.93
CA GLY A 89 16.59 -7.65 -0.33
C GLY A 89 15.53 -7.93 -1.41
N GLN A 90 14.23 -7.86 -1.10
CA GLN A 90 13.18 -8.01 -2.10
C GLN A 90 13.01 -6.75 -2.96
N THR A 91 12.48 -6.93 -4.17
CA THR A 91 12.30 -5.84 -5.13
C THR A 91 10.89 -5.25 -5.05
N ILE A 92 10.82 -3.92 -5.05
CA ILE A 92 9.61 -3.14 -5.30
C ILE A 92 9.75 -2.50 -6.67
N ILE A 93 8.77 -2.72 -7.55
CA ILE A 93 8.75 -2.16 -8.90
C ILE A 93 7.63 -1.15 -9.00
N ILE A 94 7.97 0.07 -9.44
CA ILE A 94 7.01 1.13 -9.73
C ILE A 94 6.88 1.24 -11.25
N GLY A 95 5.67 1.03 -11.76
CA GLY A 95 5.32 1.30 -13.15
C GLY A 95 4.80 2.72 -13.32
N TYR A 96 5.22 3.37 -14.39
CA TYR A 96 4.84 4.74 -14.74
C TYR A 96 3.92 4.75 -15.97
N ALA A 97 3.19 5.85 -16.12
CA ALA A 97 2.23 6.04 -17.19
C ALA A 97 2.84 6.05 -18.60
N ASP A 98 4.13 6.38 -18.72
CA ASP A 98 4.90 6.29 -19.97
C ASP A 98 5.36 4.85 -20.33
N GLY A 99 5.01 3.86 -19.51
CA GLY A 99 5.43 2.47 -19.66
C GLY A 99 6.82 2.17 -19.11
N SER A 100 7.53 3.17 -18.58
CA SER A 100 8.78 2.94 -17.88
C SER A 100 8.55 2.30 -16.52
N SER A 101 9.61 1.70 -15.95
CA SER A 101 9.59 1.16 -14.60
C SER A 101 10.83 1.57 -13.82
N LYS A 102 10.68 1.77 -12.51
CA LYS A 102 11.79 1.94 -11.57
C LYS A 102 11.78 0.82 -10.56
N HIS A 103 12.97 0.34 -10.22
CA HIS A 103 13.18 -0.79 -9.35
C HIS A 103 13.85 -0.30 -8.07
N PHE A 104 13.40 -0.83 -6.94
CA PHE A 104 13.90 -0.48 -5.63
C PHE A 104 14.11 -1.77 -4.83
N GLU A 105 15.19 -1.85 -4.06
CA GLU A 105 15.43 -2.97 -3.17
C GLU A 105 15.15 -2.57 -1.73
N ILE A 106 14.36 -3.38 -1.01
CA ILE A 106 14.06 -3.16 0.40
C ILE A 106 15.35 -3.25 1.22
N LYS A 107 15.74 -2.15 1.85
CA LYS A 107 16.93 -2.07 2.73
C LYS A 107 16.57 -2.24 4.19
N THR A 108 15.42 -1.75 4.62
CA THR A 108 14.96 -1.91 6.00
C THR A 108 13.49 -2.25 6.08
N LEU A 109 13.13 -2.98 7.14
CA LEU A 109 11.76 -3.21 7.58
C LEU A 109 11.68 -2.85 9.07
N SER A 110 10.69 -2.05 9.44
CA SER A 110 10.46 -1.64 10.82
C SER A 110 8.98 -1.60 11.13
N VAL A 111 8.64 -1.90 12.38
CA VAL A 111 7.29 -1.64 12.90
C VAL A 111 7.35 -0.40 13.77
N VAL A 112 6.52 0.60 13.46
CA VAL A 112 6.43 1.87 14.19
C VAL A 112 5.01 2.13 14.66
N SER A 113 4.84 3.04 15.62
CA SER A 113 3.52 3.50 16.04
C SER A 113 2.79 4.16 14.87
N GLY A 114 1.48 3.99 14.75
CA GLY A 114 0.67 4.70 13.76
C GLY A 114 0.69 6.23 13.88
N THR A 115 1.17 6.77 15.00
CA THR A 115 1.38 8.21 15.23
C THR A 115 2.79 8.69 14.89
N ASP A 116 3.72 7.79 14.59
CA ASP A 116 5.10 8.14 14.30
C ASP A 116 5.26 8.51 12.82
N ILE A 117 5.35 9.82 12.56
CA ILE A 117 5.57 10.38 11.22
C ILE A 117 7.05 10.54 10.86
N SER A 118 7.98 10.25 11.78
CA SER A 118 9.42 10.46 11.56
C SER A 118 9.95 9.60 10.40
N VAL A 119 9.34 8.44 10.18
CA VAL A 119 9.66 7.54 9.06
C VAL A 119 9.39 8.14 7.68
N LEU A 120 8.60 9.21 7.60
CA LEU A 120 8.27 9.89 6.34
C LEU A 120 9.20 11.08 6.04
N GLN A 121 10.11 11.41 6.96
CA GLN A 121 10.97 12.59 6.78
C GLN A 121 11.83 12.45 5.51
N PRO A 122 11.91 13.52 4.68
CA PRO A 122 12.71 13.50 3.46
C PRO A 122 14.17 13.20 3.76
N THR A 123 14.80 12.38 2.92
CA THR A 123 16.26 12.23 2.98
C THR A 123 16.94 13.33 2.16
N THR A 124 18.18 13.66 2.53
CA THR A 124 18.91 14.81 1.96
C THR A 124 19.61 14.52 0.64
N TYR A 125 19.92 13.26 0.34
CA TYR A 125 20.88 12.92 -0.74
C TYR A 125 20.35 11.97 -1.79
N ASN A 126 19.48 11.01 -1.45
CA ASN A 126 19.06 9.95 -2.38
C ASN A 126 17.55 9.74 -2.35
N GLN A 127 16.92 9.64 -3.52
CA GLN A 127 15.52 9.26 -3.59
C GLN A 127 15.30 7.90 -2.91
N GLN A 128 14.39 7.85 -1.94
CA GLN A 128 14.02 6.65 -1.21
C GLN A 128 12.56 6.32 -1.48
N LEU A 129 12.24 5.04 -1.57
CA LEU A 129 10.86 4.57 -1.57
C LEU A 129 10.47 4.12 -0.17
N ILE A 130 9.35 4.63 0.34
CA ILE A 130 8.75 4.23 1.60
C ILE A 130 7.42 3.56 1.29
N LEU A 131 7.27 2.30 1.65
CA LEU A 131 6.02 1.55 1.52
C LEU A 131 5.54 1.15 2.89
N TYR A 132 4.30 1.49 3.24
CA TYR A 132 3.77 1.13 4.55
C TYR A 132 2.29 0.75 4.54
N THR A 133 1.91 -0.05 5.54
CA THR A 133 0.54 -0.50 5.79
C THR A 133 0.28 -0.62 7.29
N CYS A 134 -1.00 -0.72 7.68
CA CYS A 134 -1.38 -0.98 9.06
C CYS A 134 -0.93 -2.39 9.51
N THR A 135 -0.56 -2.53 10.78
CA THR A 135 -0.23 -3.81 11.40
C THR A 135 -0.54 -3.79 12.90
N GLY A 136 -0.27 -4.90 13.57
CA GLY A 136 -0.45 -5.05 15.02
C GLY A 136 -1.91 -5.26 15.44
N PHE A 137 -2.16 -5.27 16.75
CA PHE A 137 -3.49 -5.47 17.30
C PHE A 137 -4.39 -4.27 16.99
N LEU A 138 -5.51 -4.52 16.30
CA LEU A 138 -6.45 -3.48 15.84
C LEU A 138 -5.79 -2.38 15.00
N ASP A 139 -4.81 -2.75 14.15
CA ASP A 139 -4.20 -1.83 13.17
C ASP A 139 -3.52 -0.58 13.78
N ARG A 140 -3.05 -0.70 15.03
CA ARG A 140 -2.42 0.40 15.80
C ARG A 140 -1.04 0.78 15.30
N ASP A 141 -0.32 -0.17 14.70
CA ASP A 141 1.06 0.01 14.28
C ASP A 141 1.14 0.13 12.75
N ARG A 142 2.34 0.44 12.24
CA ARG A 142 2.65 0.46 10.82
C ARG A 142 3.84 -0.43 10.54
N LEU A 143 3.70 -1.33 9.59
CA LEU A 143 4.85 -1.99 8.98
C LEU A 143 5.36 -1.09 7.86
N VAL A 144 6.61 -0.68 7.96
CA VAL A 144 7.26 0.26 7.05
C VAL A 144 8.46 -0.44 6.41
N ALA A 145 8.50 -0.46 5.08
CA ALA A 145 9.73 -0.74 4.34
C ALA A 145 10.33 0.56 3.84
N THR A 146 11.64 0.65 3.90
CA THR A 146 12.38 1.63 3.13
C THR A 146 13.25 0.94 2.09
N ALA A 147 13.26 1.47 0.88
CA ALA A 147 13.91 0.87 -0.27
C ALA A 147 14.69 1.92 -1.07
N THR A 148 15.80 1.50 -1.68
CA THR A 148 16.67 2.37 -2.47
C THR A 148 16.67 1.92 -3.93
N PRO A 149 16.84 2.85 -4.90
CA PRO A 149 16.99 2.49 -6.31
C PRO A 149 18.11 1.47 -6.54
N ILE A 150 17.92 0.61 -7.54
CA ILE A 150 18.93 -0.35 -8.06
C ILE A 150 19.17 -0.15 -9.55
#